data_AF-A0A382RMI5-F1
#
_entry.id   AF-A0A382RMI5-F1
#
_cell.length_a   1.000
_cell.length_b   1.000
_cell.length_c   1.000
_cell.angle_alpha   90.00
_cell.angle_beta   90.00
_cell.angle_gamma   90.00
#
_symmetry.space_group_name_H-M   'P 1'
#
loop_
_entity.id
_entity.type
_entity.pdbx_description
1 polymer ?
#
loop_
_entity_poly.entity_id
_entity_poly.type
_entity_poly.pdbx_seq_one_letter_code
_entity_poly.pdbx_strand_id
1 'polypeptide(L)'
;MYLSENLQKKWAPILDHPELGKITDPYRKAVTTVLLENQEKSMQEDNQVLSSQNFLTEAGQASGAFPDQGGVAKYDPIMISLVRRAMPNLIAYDVCGVQPMTGPTGLIFAMRARYVTMSQSPEALYNEADTNYSANSDVTQADNVPGLHIHTDGSANASHTLVSGGLSTAAGETMTPNNMAFSIEKVTVTAKTRALRADYTMEVAQDLKAVHGLDAETELSNILSAEILAEINREVIRKIYREAVIGAANNTTQAGIFDLDTDSNGRWSVEKFKGLMFQIEREANEIA
;
A
#
# COMPACT_ATOMS: atom_id res chain seq x y z
N MET A 1 -58.80 -33.86 -21.61
CA MET A 1 -58.57 -35.19 -22.23
C MET A 1 -57.88 -35.11 -23.59
N TYR A 2 -58.24 -34.20 -24.50
CA TYR A 2 -57.56 -34.09 -25.80
C TYR A 2 -56.12 -33.57 -25.76
N LEU A 3 -55.74 -32.81 -24.73
CA LEU A 3 -54.36 -32.29 -24.58
C LEU A 3 -53.38 -33.39 -24.14
N SER A 4 -53.82 -34.34 -23.31
CA SER A 4 -52.97 -35.41 -22.77
C SER A 4 -52.62 -36.47 -23.82
N GLU A 5 -53.50 -36.74 -24.79
CA GLU A 5 -53.21 -37.73 -25.85
C GLU A 5 -52.12 -37.27 -26.82
N ASN A 6 -52.07 -35.97 -27.15
CA ASN A 6 -51.01 -35.41 -27.99
C ASN A 6 -49.66 -35.42 -27.28
N LEU A 7 -49.64 -35.10 -25.98
CA LEU A 7 -48.44 -35.17 -25.16
C LEU A 7 -47.96 -36.62 -24.98
N GLN A 8 -48.88 -37.57 -24.80
CA GLN A 8 -48.54 -38.99 -24.70
C GLN A 8 -47.91 -39.53 -25.99
N LYS A 9 -48.31 -39.03 -27.16
CA LYS A 9 -47.68 -39.37 -28.44
C LYS A 9 -46.27 -38.78 -28.57
N LYS A 10 -46.07 -37.52 -28.17
CA LYS A 10 -44.76 -36.85 -28.17
C LYS A 10 -43.75 -37.59 -27.28
N TRP A 11 -44.18 -38.01 -26.09
CA TRP A 11 -43.33 -38.67 -25.10
C TRP A 11 -43.39 -40.21 -25.14
N ALA A 12 -44.07 -40.81 -26.11
CA ALA A 12 -44.18 -42.27 -26.28
C ALA A 12 -42.83 -43.01 -26.31
N PRO A 13 -41.76 -42.50 -26.96
CA PRO A 13 -40.46 -43.17 -26.98
C PRO A 13 -39.83 -43.34 -25.58
N ILE A 14 -40.18 -42.48 -24.63
CA ILE A 14 -39.64 -42.48 -23.26
C ILE A 14 -40.59 -43.24 -22.32
N LEU A 15 -41.90 -43.06 -22.48
CA LEU A 15 -42.92 -43.71 -21.66
C LEU A 15 -43.00 -45.22 -21.89
N ASP A 16 -42.68 -45.68 -23.10
CA ASP A 16 -42.76 -47.08 -23.50
C ASP A 16 -41.36 -47.69 -23.78
N HIS A 17 -40.29 -47.07 -23.26
CA HIS A 17 -38.91 -47.55 -23.42
C HIS A 17 -38.74 -48.94 -22.76
N PRO A 18 -38.12 -49.93 -23.44
CA PRO A 18 -38.10 -51.33 -23.00
C PRO A 18 -37.31 -51.58 -21.70
N GLU A 19 -36.40 -50.68 -21.33
CA GLU A 19 -35.60 -50.78 -20.10
C GLU A 19 -36.26 -50.13 -18.86
N LEU A 20 -37.39 -49.44 -19.05
CA LEU A 20 -38.16 -48.82 -17.97
C LEU A 20 -39.39 -49.67 -17.63
N GLY A 21 -39.76 -49.71 -16.35
CA GLY A 21 -40.96 -50.43 -15.89
C GLY A 21 -42.22 -49.84 -16.51
N LYS A 22 -43.06 -50.68 -17.15
CA LYS A 22 -44.29 -50.23 -17.81
C LYS A 22 -45.26 -49.60 -16.80
N ILE A 23 -45.70 -48.37 -17.06
CA ILE A 23 -46.73 -47.70 -16.27
C ILE A 23 -48.10 -48.23 -16.69
N THR A 24 -48.73 -49.05 -15.83
CA THR A 24 -50.02 -49.71 -16.11
C THR A 24 -51.24 -48.82 -15.87
N ASP A 25 -51.11 -47.76 -15.05
CA ASP A 25 -52.20 -46.86 -14.69
C ASP A 25 -52.30 -45.67 -15.68
N PRO A 26 -53.43 -45.50 -16.41
CA PRO A 26 -53.64 -44.41 -17.35
C PRO A 26 -53.51 -43.02 -16.73
N TYR A 27 -53.89 -42.84 -15.46
CA TYR A 27 -53.81 -41.55 -14.79
C TYR A 27 -52.35 -41.19 -14.46
N ARG A 28 -51.57 -42.17 -13.97
CA ARG A 28 -50.13 -41.98 -13.73
C ARG A 28 -49.36 -41.72 -15.01
N LYS A 29 -49.73 -42.38 -16.13
CA LYS A 29 -49.15 -42.12 -17.45
C LYS A 29 -49.43 -40.67 -17.90
N ALA A 30 -50.64 -40.16 -17.68
CA ALA A 30 -50.96 -38.76 -17.99
C ALA A 30 -50.17 -37.75 -17.13
N VAL A 31 -50.06 -37.96 -15.82
CA VAL A 31 -49.33 -37.06 -14.91
C VAL A 31 -47.83 -37.04 -15.20
N THR A 32 -47.22 -38.20 -15.44
CA THR A 32 -45.79 -38.29 -15.81
C THR A 32 -45.52 -37.61 -17.16
N THR A 33 -46.42 -37.74 -18.13
CA THR A 33 -46.31 -37.02 -19.41
C THR A 33 -46.33 -35.50 -19.22
N VAL A 34 -47.23 -34.99 -18.37
CA VAL A 34 -47.31 -33.55 -18.08
C VAL A 34 -46.07 -33.05 -17.34
N LEU A 35 -45.51 -33.87 -16.43
CA LEU A 35 -44.27 -33.53 -15.74
C LEU A 35 -43.08 -33.47 -16.69
N LEU A 36 -42.98 -34.41 -17.64
CA LEU A 36 -41.94 -34.41 -18.68
C LEU A 36 -42.04 -33.18 -19.59
N GLU A 37 -43.25 -32.80 -20.00
CA GLU A 37 -43.48 -31.59 -20.80
C GLU A 37 -43.09 -30.32 -20.02
N ASN A 38 -43.44 -30.24 -18.73
CA ASN A 38 -43.05 -29.09 -17.90
C ASN A 38 -41.55 -29.04 -17.66
N GLN A 39 -40.88 -30.19 -17.53
CA GLN A 39 -39.44 -30.26 -17.40
C GLN A 39 -38.72 -29.81 -18.69
N GLU A 40 -39.22 -30.22 -19.86
CA GLU A 40 -38.70 -29.75 -21.15
C GLU A 40 -38.90 -28.24 -21.32
N LYS A 41 -40.08 -27.72 -20.99
CA LYS A 41 -40.36 -26.29 -21.05
C LYS A 41 -39.49 -25.48 -20.10
N SER A 42 -39.30 -25.95 -18.86
CA SER A 42 -38.38 -25.32 -17.91
C SER A 42 -36.95 -25.31 -18.43
N MET A 43 -36.47 -26.42 -19.01
CA MET A 43 -35.13 -26.47 -19.61
C MET A 43 -35.00 -25.56 -20.84
N GLN A 44 -36.06 -25.42 -21.66
CA GLN A 44 -36.07 -24.48 -22.77
C GLN A 44 -36.11 -23.02 -22.30
N GLU A 45 -36.91 -22.71 -21.28
CA GLU A 45 -37.00 -21.39 -20.67
C GLU A 45 -35.67 -21.00 -20.02
N ASP A 46 -35.02 -21.89 -19.26
CA ASP A 46 -33.69 -21.66 -18.69
C ASP A 46 -32.63 -21.40 -19.78
N ASN A 47 -32.66 -22.20 -20.85
CA ASN A 47 -31.73 -22.03 -21.98
C ASN A 47 -32.01 -20.73 -22.77
N GLN A 48 -33.28 -20.31 -22.84
CA GLN A 48 -33.68 -19.08 -23.49
C GLN A 48 -33.34 -17.84 -22.63
N VAL A 49 -33.49 -17.93 -21.29
CA VAL A 49 -33.06 -16.91 -20.33
C VAL A 49 -31.55 -16.71 -20.41
N LEU A 50 -30.77 -17.80 -20.47
CA LEU A 50 -29.33 -17.76 -20.67
C LEU A 50 -28.95 -17.14 -22.04
N SER A 51 -29.70 -17.44 -23.11
CA SER A 51 -29.49 -16.81 -24.42
C SER A 51 -29.86 -15.31 -24.44
N SER A 52 -30.82 -14.89 -23.60
CA SER A 52 -31.30 -13.51 -23.52
C SER A 52 -30.45 -12.60 -22.63
N GLN A 53 -29.56 -13.17 -21.81
CA GLN A 53 -28.53 -12.43 -21.06
C GLN A 53 -27.41 -11.88 -21.96
N ASN A 54 -27.41 -12.21 -23.25
CA ASN A 54 -26.46 -11.70 -24.23
C ASN A 54 -26.88 -10.30 -24.76
N PHE A 55 -27.07 -9.34 -23.86
CA PHE A 55 -27.52 -7.96 -24.15
C PHE A 55 -26.39 -7.01 -24.59
N LEU A 56 -25.32 -7.52 -25.23
CA LEU A 56 -24.25 -6.72 -25.80
C LEU A 56 -23.90 -7.23 -27.19
N THR A 57 -24.56 -6.66 -28.19
CA THR A 57 -24.18 -6.79 -29.61
C THR A 57 -22.89 -6.02 -29.86
N GLU A 58 -21.75 -6.62 -29.53
CA GLU A 58 -20.49 -6.37 -30.23
C GLU A 58 -20.19 -7.59 -31.10
N ALA A 59 -19.83 -7.34 -32.36
CA ALA A 59 -19.43 -8.36 -33.34
C ALA A 59 -18.03 -8.92 -33.03
N GLY A 60 -17.83 -9.40 -31.80
CA GLY A 60 -16.65 -10.11 -31.35
C GLY A 60 -16.88 -11.61 -31.45
N GLN A 61 -15.97 -12.29 -32.12
CA GLN A 61 -15.79 -13.75 -32.15
C GLN A 61 -16.47 -14.48 -30.98
N ALA A 62 -17.46 -15.30 -31.30
CA ALA A 62 -18.09 -16.25 -30.37
C ALA A 62 -17.09 -17.35 -29.98
N SER A 63 -16.13 -16.99 -29.11
CA SER A 63 -15.40 -17.95 -28.29
C SER A 63 -16.37 -18.49 -27.23
N GLY A 64 -17.20 -19.45 -27.63
CA GLY A 64 -18.18 -20.10 -26.75
C GLY A 64 -19.32 -20.78 -27.50
N ALA A 65 -19.63 -20.35 -28.72
CA ALA A 65 -20.59 -21.04 -29.58
C ALA A 65 -19.82 -21.92 -30.57
N PHE A 66 -19.56 -23.18 -30.20
CA PHE A 66 -19.16 -24.18 -31.18
C PHE A 66 -20.30 -24.28 -32.23
N PRO A 67 -20.05 -24.04 -33.53
CA PRO A 67 -21.10 -24.02 -34.54
C PRO A 67 -21.87 -25.34 -34.55
N ASP A 68 -23.21 -25.23 -34.52
CA ASP A 68 -24.14 -26.34 -34.63
C ASP A 68 -24.21 -26.82 -36.08
N GLN A 69 -23.59 -27.98 -36.34
CA GLN A 69 -23.95 -28.87 -37.43
C GLN A 69 -24.28 -30.24 -36.83
N GLY A 70 -25.42 -30.40 -36.17
CA GLY A 70 -25.83 -31.76 -35.82
C GLY A 70 -27.06 -31.98 -34.96
N GLY A 71 -27.72 -30.95 -34.41
CA GLY A 71 -28.96 -31.16 -33.65
C GLY A 71 -28.81 -32.01 -32.38
N VAL A 72 -27.59 -32.14 -31.85
CA VAL A 72 -27.31 -32.77 -30.54
C VAL A 72 -27.00 -31.64 -29.56
N ALA A 73 -27.78 -31.53 -28.49
CA ALA A 73 -27.49 -30.60 -27.40
C ALA A 73 -26.11 -30.95 -26.80
N LYS A 74 -25.13 -30.05 -26.94
CA LYS A 74 -23.80 -30.23 -26.35
C LYS A 74 -23.88 -29.88 -24.86
N TYR A 75 -23.17 -30.63 -24.03
CA TYR A 75 -23.09 -30.44 -22.58
C TYR A 75 -22.60 -29.04 -22.21
N ASP A 76 -23.07 -28.54 -21.08
CA ASP A 76 -22.60 -27.29 -20.50
C ASP A 76 -21.07 -27.32 -20.31
N PRO A 77 -20.37 -26.25 -20.69
CA PRO A 77 -18.92 -26.20 -20.56
C PRO A 77 -18.52 -26.30 -19.07
N ILE A 78 -17.49 -27.10 -18.79
CA ILE A 78 -16.90 -27.19 -17.44
C ILE A 78 -16.24 -25.84 -17.13
N MET A 79 -16.76 -25.13 -16.14
CA MET A 79 -16.19 -23.85 -15.72
C MET A 79 -14.83 -24.06 -15.06
N ILE A 80 -13.82 -23.37 -15.58
CA ILE A 80 -12.51 -23.26 -14.96
C ILE A 80 -12.61 -22.26 -13.80
N SER A 81 -12.02 -22.58 -12.66
CA SER A 81 -12.04 -21.73 -11.45
C SER A 81 -11.50 -20.33 -11.73
N LEU A 82 -12.09 -19.30 -11.10
CA LEU A 82 -11.59 -17.93 -11.21
C LEU A 82 -10.19 -17.79 -10.59
N VAL A 83 -9.35 -16.99 -11.25
CA VAL A 83 -8.04 -16.59 -10.73
C VAL A 83 -8.15 -15.21 -10.10
N ARG A 84 -7.63 -15.05 -8.88
CA ARG A 84 -7.54 -13.75 -8.20
C ARG A 84 -6.22 -13.05 -8.52
N ARG A 85 -6.23 -11.72 -8.56
CA ARG A 85 -5.00 -10.93 -8.59
C ARG A 85 -4.29 -11.02 -7.24
N ALA A 86 -2.97 -11.23 -7.25
CA ALA A 86 -2.18 -11.25 -6.02
C ALA A 86 -2.17 -9.86 -5.36
N MET A 87 -2.28 -9.84 -4.03
CA MET A 87 -2.13 -8.61 -3.24
C MET A 87 -0.65 -8.19 -3.23
N PRO A 88 -0.34 -6.89 -3.33
CA PRO A 88 1.03 -6.40 -3.28
C PRO A 88 1.62 -6.53 -1.87
N ASN A 89 2.95 -6.68 -1.78
CA ASN A 89 3.65 -6.68 -0.49
C ASN A 89 3.66 -5.28 0.13
N LEU A 90 3.56 -5.21 1.46
CA LEU A 90 3.54 -3.97 2.22
C LEU A 90 4.87 -3.80 2.97
N ILE A 91 5.44 -2.59 2.98
CA ILE A 91 6.77 -2.30 3.56
C ILE A 91 6.77 -1.13 4.56
N ALA A 92 5.67 -0.39 4.70
CA ALA A 92 5.66 0.82 5.53
C ALA A 92 6.11 0.57 6.98
N TYR A 93 5.69 -0.55 7.59
CA TYR A 93 6.00 -0.85 8.98
C TYR A 93 7.45 -1.27 9.22
N ASP A 94 8.21 -1.59 8.17
CA ASP A 94 9.65 -1.88 8.29
C ASP A 94 10.49 -0.59 8.35
N VAL A 95 9.94 0.53 7.88
CA VAL A 95 10.67 1.80 7.73
C VAL A 95 10.30 2.82 8.80
N CYS A 96 9.13 2.70 9.45
CA CYS A 96 8.69 3.64 10.49
C CYS A 96 8.45 2.97 11.85
N GLY A 97 8.79 3.66 12.93
CA GLY A 97 8.38 3.27 14.28
C GLY A 97 6.87 3.41 14.48
N VAL A 98 6.26 2.49 15.25
CA VAL A 98 4.83 2.51 15.55
C VAL A 98 4.63 2.65 17.06
N GLN A 99 3.81 3.62 17.45
CA GLN A 99 3.33 3.77 18.83
C GLN A 99 1.80 3.68 18.84
N PRO A 100 1.21 2.57 19.31
CA PRO A 100 -0.24 2.43 19.40
C PRO A 100 -0.86 3.51 20.30
N MET A 101 -1.95 4.13 19.85
CA MET A 101 -2.67 5.16 20.60
C MET A 101 -3.88 4.55 21.32
N THR A 102 -4.03 4.86 22.61
CA THR A 102 -5.21 4.45 23.41
C THR A 102 -6.34 5.49 23.43
N GLY A 103 -6.06 6.71 22.97
CA GLY A 103 -7.03 7.81 22.84
C GLY A 103 -6.92 8.52 21.49
N PRO A 104 -7.89 9.39 21.14
CA PRO A 104 -7.95 10.05 19.83
C PRO A 104 -6.84 11.10 19.63
N THR A 105 -6.24 11.59 20.71
CA THR A 105 -5.14 12.56 20.69
C THR A 105 -4.02 12.08 21.61
N GLY A 106 -2.77 12.15 21.11
CA GLY A 106 -1.56 11.90 21.87
C GLY A 106 -0.72 13.16 22.01
N LEU A 107 0.06 13.25 23.08
CA LEU A 107 1.03 14.31 23.31
C LEU A 107 2.43 13.70 23.30
N ILE A 108 3.32 14.27 22.49
CA ILE A 108 4.74 13.92 22.46
C ILE A 108 5.49 15.04 23.17
N PHE A 109 6.32 14.68 24.15
CA PHE A 109 7.18 15.61 24.86
C PHE A 109 8.63 15.40 24.44
N ALA A 110 9.35 16.49 24.20
CA ALA A 110 10.77 16.48 23.92
C ALA A 110 11.50 17.35 24.94
N MET A 111 12.56 16.83 25.54
CA MET A 111 13.45 17.60 26.41
C MET A 111 14.68 17.99 25.61
N ARG A 112 14.99 19.29 25.58
CA ARG A 112 16.20 19.83 24.94
C ARG A 112 17.04 20.54 25.99
N ALA A 113 18.35 20.29 26.01
CA ALA A 113 19.27 21.05 26.85
C ALA A 113 19.68 22.34 26.12
N ARG A 114 19.67 23.47 26.82
CA ARG A 114 20.00 24.79 26.27
C ARG A 114 21.10 25.45 27.09
N TYR A 115 21.97 26.18 26.42
CA TYR A 115 22.91 27.07 27.09
C TYR A 115 22.16 28.27 27.71
N VAL A 116 22.73 28.96 28.69
CA VAL A 116 22.27 30.26 29.25
C VAL A 116 20.86 30.26 29.87
N THR A 117 19.80 30.15 29.05
CA THR A 117 18.39 30.20 29.49
C THR A 117 17.52 29.21 28.70
N MET A 118 16.32 28.94 29.23
CA MET A 118 15.35 28.02 28.61
C MET A 118 14.77 28.53 27.27
N SER A 119 14.83 29.83 26.98
CA SER A 119 14.18 30.44 25.81
C SER A 119 15.18 31.20 24.95
N GLN A 120 15.32 30.83 23.68
CA GLN A 120 16.13 31.51 22.65
C GLN A 120 17.65 31.28 22.71
N SER A 121 18.11 30.23 23.40
CA SER A 121 19.52 29.86 23.42
C SER A 121 19.81 28.60 22.59
N PRO A 122 21.01 28.46 21.99
CA PRO A 122 21.39 27.26 21.25
C PRO A 122 21.25 25.98 22.08
N GLU A 123 20.87 24.90 21.40
CA GLU A 123 20.78 23.56 22.00
C GLU A 123 22.16 22.95 22.17
N ALA A 124 22.45 22.46 23.37
CA ALA A 124 23.80 22.02 23.75
C ALA A 124 24.20 20.63 23.21
N LEU A 125 23.23 19.81 22.76
CA LEU A 125 23.47 18.44 22.27
C LEU A 125 23.11 18.26 20.79
N TYR A 126 22.89 19.34 20.05
CA TYR A 126 22.54 19.27 18.63
C TYR A 126 23.76 19.46 17.72
N ASN A 127 24.48 20.57 17.92
CA ASN A 127 25.75 20.82 17.24
C ASN A 127 26.92 20.40 18.13
N GLU A 128 28.13 20.56 17.62
CA GLU A 128 29.34 20.40 18.41
C GLU A 128 29.35 21.30 19.65
N ALA A 129 29.87 20.75 20.76
CA ALA A 129 29.92 21.45 22.03
C ALA A 129 30.90 22.63 21.98
N ASP A 130 30.48 23.78 22.51
CA ASP A 130 31.37 24.92 22.71
C ASP A 130 32.39 24.58 23.81
N THR A 131 33.68 24.49 23.43
CA THR A 131 34.79 24.14 24.31
C THR A 131 35.14 25.22 25.33
N ASN A 132 34.65 26.45 25.14
CA ASN A 132 34.91 27.57 26.02
C ASN A 132 33.76 27.86 27.00
N TYR A 133 32.60 27.22 26.79
CA TYR A 133 31.37 27.56 27.52
C TYR A 133 31.52 27.44 29.04
N SER A 134 32.14 26.36 29.52
CA SER A 134 32.35 26.12 30.95
C SER A 134 33.50 26.94 31.54
N ALA A 135 34.46 27.34 30.71
CA ALA A 135 35.62 28.13 31.11
C ALA A 135 35.30 29.63 31.22
N ASN A 136 34.14 30.08 30.73
CA ASN A 136 33.67 31.48 30.73
C ASN A 136 34.80 32.49 30.50
N SER A 137 35.66 32.18 29.54
CA SER A 137 36.88 32.93 29.27
C SER A 137 36.66 33.81 28.04
N ASP A 138 36.96 35.10 28.11
CA ASP A 138 36.95 36.01 26.95
C ASP A 138 38.15 35.73 26.02
N VAL A 139 38.37 34.49 25.61
CA VAL A 139 39.40 34.15 24.62
C VAL A 139 38.90 34.66 23.26
N THR A 140 39.45 35.81 22.84
CA THR A 140 39.23 36.35 21.51
C THR A 140 40.00 35.48 20.51
N GLN A 141 39.34 35.17 19.39
CA GLN A 141 39.77 34.20 18.38
C GLN A 141 41.16 34.52 17.81
N ALA A 142 41.92 33.47 17.49
CA ALA A 142 42.89 33.57 16.40
C ALA A 142 42.16 33.15 15.13
N ASP A 143 42.00 34.07 14.16
CA ASP A 143 41.26 33.88 12.89
C ASP A 143 41.88 32.81 11.95
N ASN A 144 42.81 31.98 12.43
CA ASN A 144 43.47 30.96 11.64
C ASN A 144 44.05 29.87 12.54
N VAL A 145 43.28 28.79 12.74
CA VAL A 145 43.81 27.52 13.25
C VAL A 145 44.31 26.71 12.06
N PRO A 146 45.63 26.46 11.91
CA PRO A 146 46.15 25.68 10.80
C PRO A 146 45.59 24.25 10.85
N GLY A 147 44.86 23.83 9.81
CA GLY A 147 44.32 22.48 9.67
C GLY A 147 42.80 22.36 9.76
N LEU A 148 42.09 23.44 10.12
CA LEU A 148 40.63 23.52 10.00
C LEU A 148 40.30 24.30 8.72
N HIS A 149 39.73 23.64 7.72
CA HIS A 149 39.28 24.32 6.51
C HIS A 149 38.09 25.20 6.85
N ILE A 150 38.29 26.52 6.90
CA ILE A 150 37.21 27.49 6.91
C ILE A 150 36.57 27.44 5.52
N HIS A 151 35.43 26.76 5.39
CA HIS A 151 34.66 26.78 4.16
C HIS A 151 34.22 28.23 3.88
N THR A 152 34.75 28.81 2.80
CA THR A 152 34.49 30.21 2.39
C THR A 152 33.13 30.35 1.66
N ASP A 153 32.29 29.31 1.63
CA ASP A 153 31.02 29.32 0.91
C ASP A 153 29.85 30.00 1.65
N GLY A 154 30.12 30.68 2.77
CA GLY A 154 29.16 31.58 3.41
C GLY A 154 27.85 30.95 3.89
N SER A 155 27.71 29.61 3.87
CA SER A 155 26.48 28.91 4.27
C SER A 155 26.68 27.89 5.39
N ALA A 156 27.92 27.53 5.73
CA ALA A 156 28.21 26.79 6.94
C ALA A 156 28.36 27.76 8.11
N ASN A 157 27.52 27.63 9.14
CA ASN A 157 27.90 28.07 10.48
C ASN A 157 29.21 27.33 10.79
N ALA A 158 30.34 28.02 10.63
CA ALA A 158 31.58 27.59 11.26
C ALA A 158 31.28 27.60 12.75
N SER A 159 30.88 26.45 13.30
CA SER A 159 31.12 26.19 14.71
C SER A 159 32.61 26.39 14.84
N HIS A 160 32.97 27.52 15.44
CA HIS A 160 34.34 27.88 15.67
C HIS A 160 34.84 26.80 16.63
N THR A 161 35.45 25.73 16.11
CA THR A 161 36.01 24.65 16.91
C THR A 161 37.29 25.14 17.53
N LEU A 162 37.06 26.04 18.47
CA LEU A 162 38.01 26.58 19.40
C LEU A 162 38.55 25.39 20.19
N VAL A 163 39.86 25.29 20.33
CA VAL A 163 40.41 24.61 21.50
C VAL A 163 40.61 25.72 22.53
N SER A 164 39.56 26.04 23.29
CA SER A 164 39.75 26.82 24.51
C SER A 164 40.24 25.86 25.60
N GLY A 165 41.38 26.18 26.20
CA GLY A 165 41.85 25.47 27.38
C GLY A 165 40.96 25.77 28.58
N GLY A 166 41.07 24.94 29.62
CA GLY A 166 40.46 25.28 30.92
C GLY A 166 41.00 26.61 31.46
N LEU A 167 40.20 27.30 32.25
CA LEU A 167 40.61 28.53 32.93
C LEU A 167 41.75 28.24 33.93
N SER A 168 42.67 29.20 34.12
CA SER A 168 43.68 29.08 35.19
C SER A 168 43.01 29.03 36.56
N THR A 169 43.59 28.31 37.53
CA THR A 169 42.99 28.18 38.87
C THR A 169 42.76 29.55 39.52
N ALA A 170 43.70 30.48 39.34
CA ALA A 170 43.59 31.84 39.85
C ALA A 170 42.41 32.64 39.26
N ALA A 171 42.15 32.49 37.95
CA ALA A 171 41.01 33.16 37.33
C ALA A 171 39.69 32.43 37.67
N GLY A 172 39.71 31.11 37.78
CA GLY A 172 38.57 30.28 38.17
C GLY A 172 38.01 30.58 39.56
N GLU A 173 38.86 30.99 40.51
CA GLU A 173 38.43 31.41 41.87
C GLU A 173 37.53 32.65 41.86
N THR A 174 37.62 33.48 40.83
CA THR A 174 36.84 34.73 40.69
C THR A 174 35.74 34.64 39.64
N MET A 175 35.65 33.52 38.93
CA MET A 175 34.75 33.33 37.81
C MET A 175 33.31 33.13 38.28
N THR A 176 32.35 33.74 37.56
CA THR A 176 30.93 33.35 37.66
C THR A 176 30.67 32.24 36.64
N PRO A 177 30.20 31.06 37.06
CA PRO A 177 29.89 29.96 36.13
C PRO A 177 28.78 30.32 35.14
N ASN A 178 28.92 29.85 33.91
CA ASN A 178 27.85 29.93 32.92
C ASN A 178 26.72 28.93 33.24
N ASN A 179 25.48 29.32 32.96
CA ASN A 179 24.29 28.54 33.32
C ASN A 179 23.91 27.57 32.19
N MET A 180 23.41 26.40 32.55
CA MET A 180 22.72 25.50 31.62
C MET A 180 21.28 25.32 32.06
N ALA A 181 20.39 25.16 31.09
CA ALA A 181 18.97 24.96 31.33
C ALA A 181 18.45 23.79 30.46
N PHE A 182 17.24 23.33 30.75
CA PHE A 182 16.50 22.42 29.86
C PHE A 182 15.14 23.02 29.53
N SER A 183 14.64 22.77 28.33
CA SER A 183 13.29 23.13 27.92
C SER A 183 12.50 21.87 27.55
N ILE A 184 11.25 21.80 27.99
CA ILE A 184 10.33 20.73 27.60
C ILE A 184 9.35 21.30 26.57
N GLU A 185 9.43 20.77 25.35
CA GLU A 185 8.55 21.11 24.25
C GLU A 185 7.46 20.04 24.12
N LYS A 186 6.28 20.43 23.62
CA LYS A 186 5.17 19.51 23.38
C LYS A 186 4.68 19.60 21.94
N VAL A 187 4.34 18.46 21.37
CA VAL A 187 3.66 18.34 20.07
C VAL A 187 2.42 17.49 20.25
N THR A 188 1.29 17.96 19.73
CA THR A 188 0.04 17.21 19.75
C THR A 188 -0.14 16.45 18.45
N VAL A 189 -0.48 15.17 18.56
CA VAL A 189 -0.83 14.29 17.43
C VAL A 189 -2.29 13.90 17.55
N THR A 190 -3.06 14.09 16.48
CA THR A 190 -4.50 13.77 16.43
C THR A 190 -4.75 12.70 15.38
N ALA A 191 -5.50 11.66 15.74
CA ALA A 191 -5.87 10.59 14.83
C ALA A 191 -6.81 11.10 13.73
N LYS A 192 -6.65 10.54 12.52
CA LYS A 192 -7.54 10.76 11.37
C LYS A 192 -8.18 9.43 10.98
N THR A 193 -9.41 9.48 10.49
CA THR A 193 -10.21 8.29 10.16
C THR A 193 -10.24 8.04 8.64
N ARG A 194 -10.49 6.78 8.29
CA ARG A 194 -10.75 6.30 6.92
C ARG A 194 -11.85 5.26 6.96
N ALA A 195 -12.71 5.24 5.95
CA ALA A 195 -13.78 4.26 5.84
C ALA A 195 -14.09 4.02 4.37
N LEU A 196 -14.31 2.75 4.02
CA LEU A 196 -14.82 2.33 2.71
C LEU A 196 -16.11 1.54 2.92
N ARG A 197 -16.99 1.58 1.92
CA ARG A 197 -18.25 0.83 1.90
C ARG A 197 -18.31 0.02 0.60
N ALA A 198 -18.77 -1.21 0.70
CA ALA A 198 -19.17 -2.02 -0.44
C ALA A 198 -20.69 -2.21 -0.39
N ASP A 199 -21.34 -2.06 -1.54
CA ASP A 199 -22.74 -2.39 -1.73
C ASP A 199 -22.81 -3.50 -2.78
N TYR A 200 -23.60 -4.53 -2.51
CA TYR A 200 -23.87 -5.62 -3.44
C TYR A 200 -25.37 -5.93 -3.45
N THR A 201 -25.87 -6.46 -4.57
CA THR A 201 -27.27 -6.89 -4.67
C THR A 201 -27.39 -8.35 -4.24
N MET A 202 -28.54 -8.70 -3.66
CA MET A 202 -28.80 -10.09 -3.25
C MET A 202 -28.80 -11.05 -4.45
N GLU A 203 -29.22 -10.56 -5.62
CA GLU A 203 -29.19 -11.31 -6.88
C GLU A 203 -27.76 -11.69 -7.26
N VAL A 204 -26.82 -10.73 -7.17
CA VAL A 204 -25.40 -10.99 -7.48
C VAL A 204 -24.77 -11.92 -6.46
N ALA A 205 -25.12 -11.80 -5.17
CA ALA A 205 -24.61 -12.73 -4.15
C ALA A 205 -25.12 -14.16 -4.36
N GLN A 206 -26.37 -14.31 -4.78
CA GLN A 206 -26.95 -15.63 -5.10
C GLN A 206 -26.32 -16.24 -6.35
N ASP A 207 -26.14 -15.45 -7.41
CA ASP A 207 -25.50 -15.88 -8.65
C ASP A 207 -24.04 -16.30 -8.42
N LEU A 208 -23.26 -15.46 -7.72
CA LEU A 208 -21.86 -15.75 -7.38
C LEU A 208 -21.72 -17.05 -6.57
N LYS A 209 -22.66 -17.31 -5.66
CA LYS A 209 -22.68 -18.52 -4.86
C LYS A 209 -23.08 -19.76 -5.67
N ALA A 210 -24.07 -19.63 -6.54
CA ALA A 210 -24.59 -20.73 -7.36
C ALA A 210 -23.60 -21.14 -8.46
N VAL A 211 -22.95 -20.16 -9.10
CA VAL A 211 -22.07 -20.39 -10.26
C VAL A 211 -20.62 -20.62 -9.83
N HIS A 212 -20.11 -19.82 -8.88
CA HIS A 212 -18.68 -19.83 -8.53
C HIS A 212 -18.38 -20.43 -7.15
N GLY A 213 -19.40 -20.76 -6.35
CA GLY A 213 -19.23 -21.25 -4.98
C GLY A 213 -18.58 -20.24 -4.04
N LEU A 214 -18.57 -18.96 -4.42
CA LEU A 214 -17.95 -17.88 -3.66
C LEU A 214 -19.00 -17.12 -2.85
N ASP A 215 -18.59 -16.65 -1.68
CA ASP A 215 -19.40 -15.77 -0.85
C ASP A 215 -19.04 -14.30 -1.10
N ALA A 216 -19.96 -13.54 -1.69
CA ALA A 216 -19.76 -12.15 -2.05
C ALA A 216 -19.44 -11.27 -0.84
N GLU A 217 -20.03 -11.55 0.33
CA GLU A 217 -19.82 -10.74 1.53
C GLU A 217 -18.39 -10.86 2.05
N THR A 218 -17.90 -12.09 2.17
CA THR A 218 -16.53 -12.38 2.60
C THR A 218 -15.49 -11.81 1.62
N GLU A 219 -15.71 -11.96 0.31
CA GLU A 219 -14.79 -11.45 -0.71
C GLU A 219 -14.71 -9.91 -0.69
N LEU A 220 -15.85 -9.23 -0.59
CA LEU A 220 -15.86 -7.76 -0.52
C LEU A 220 -15.21 -7.25 0.76
N SER A 221 -15.47 -7.88 1.91
CA SER A 221 -14.81 -7.51 3.19
C SER A 221 -13.29 -7.62 3.11
N ASN A 222 -12.79 -8.68 2.47
CA ASN A 222 -11.35 -8.88 2.26
C ASN A 222 -10.76 -7.82 1.32
N ILE A 223 -11.45 -7.47 0.22
CA ILE A 223 -11.00 -6.43 -0.71
C ILE A 223 -10.92 -5.07 -0.01
N LEU A 224 -11.95 -4.69 0.73
CA LEU A 224 -11.98 -3.40 1.45
C LEU A 224 -10.86 -3.31 2.49
N SER A 225 -10.66 -4.38 3.26
CA SER A 225 -9.61 -4.42 4.28
C SER A 225 -8.22 -4.33 3.65
N ALA A 226 -7.97 -5.06 2.56
CA ALA A 226 -6.71 -5.01 1.82
C ALA A 226 -6.45 -3.63 1.21
N GLU A 227 -7.48 -2.97 0.67
CA GLU A 227 -7.35 -1.64 0.08
C GLU A 227 -7.01 -0.58 1.13
N ILE A 228 -7.69 -0.59 2.29
CA ILE A 228 -7.38 0.35 3.39
C ILE A 228 -5.92 0.17 3.85
N LEU A 229 -5.46 -1.08 3.99
CA LEU A 229 -4.07 -1.35 4.36
C LEU A 229 -3.06 -0.86 3.31
N ALA A 230 -3.34 -1.10 2.03
CA ALA A 230 -2.51 -0.62 0.92
C ALA A 230 -2.46 0.92 0.88
N GLU A 231 -3.58 1.58 1.11
CA GLU A 231 -3.69 3.03 1.16
C GLU A 231 -2.89 3.63 2.33
N ILE A 232 -2.98 3.03 3.52
CA ILE A 232 -2.20 3.45 4.70
C ILE A 232 -0.71 3.32 4.43
N ASN A 233 -0.29 2.16 3.93
CA ASN A 233 1.10 1.88 3.59
C ASN A 233 1.64 2.89 2.56
N ARG A 234 0.89 3.17 1.50
CA ARG A 234 1.30 4.15 0.49
C ARG A 234 1.33 5.58 1.03
N GLU A 235 0.44 5.94 1.94
CA GLU A 235 0.47 7.26 2.59
C GLU A 235 1.75 7.42 3.42
N VAL A 236 2.14 6.43 4.22
CA VAL A 236 3.37 6.46 5.02
C VAL A 236 4.59 6.65 4.12
N ILE A 237 4.72 5.83 3.07
CA ILE A 237 5.84 5.93 2.13
C ILE A 237 5.87 7.30 1.42
N ARG A 238 4.72 7.83 0.98
CA ARG A 238 4.65 9.16 0.35
C ARG A 238 4.96 10.29 1.32
N LYS A 239 4.58 10.17 2.60
CA LYS A 239 4.96 11.14 3.64
C LYS A 239 6.47 11.16 3.83
N ILE A 240 7.12 9.99 3.87
CA ILE A 240 8.59 9.90 3.93
C ILE A 240 9.21 10.65 2.74
N TYR A 241 8.75 10.40 1.52
CA TYR A 241 9.25 11.13 0.34
C TYR A 241 9.03 12.64 0.38
N ARG A 242 7.96 13.11 1.04
CA ARG A 242 7.63 14.53 1.12
C ARG A 242 8.40 15.26 2.22
N GLU A 243 8.64 14.59 3.35
CA GLU A 243 9.33 15.18 4.51
C GLU A 243 10.85 14.92 4.48
N ALA A 244 11.34 14.02 3.62
CA ALA A 244 12.77 13.79 3.43
C ALA A 244 13.47 15.08 2.97
N VAL A 245 14.59 15.40 3.62
CA VAL A 245 15.46 16.51 3.22
C VAL A 245 16.10 16.17 1.87
N ILE A 246 16.26 17.19 1.02
CA ILE A 246 16.89 17.04 -0.29
C ILE A 246 18.37 16.67 -0.07
N GLY A 247 18.75 15.45 -0.46
CA GLY A 247 20.14 15.01 -0.46
C GLY A 247 20.91 15.45 -1.71
N ALA A 248 22.10 14.91 -1.91
CA ALA A 248 22.93 15.16 -3.09
C ALA A 248 23.25 16.64 -3.32
N ALA A 249 23.68 17.33 -2.26
CA ALA A 249 24.02 18.75 -2.29
C ALA A 249 25.47 19.04 -2.74
N ASN A 250 26.38 18.08 -2.58
CA ASN A 250 27.82 18.28 -2.79
C ASN A 250 28.29 17.60 -4.08
N ASN A 251 29.14 18.22 -4.90
CA ASN A 251 29.72 17.60 -6.11
C ASN A 251 28.70 16.99 -7.11
N THR A 252 27.50 17.54 -7.20
CA THR A 252 26.49 17.21 -8.21
C THR A 252 26.19 18.43 -9.07
N THR A 253 25.78 18.20 -10.31
CA THR A 253 25.41 19.26 -11.24
C THR A 253 24.12 19.95 -10.81
N GLN A 254 23.21 19.22 -10.17
CA GLN A 254 21.97 19.74 -9.62
C GLN A 254 21.72 19.16 -8.22
N ALA A 255 21.52 20.05 -7.23
CA ALA A 255 21.15 19.63 -5.88
C ALA A 255 19.85 18.80 -5.90
N GLY A 256 19.86 17.66 -5.21
CA GLY A 256 18.72 16.75 -5.14
C GLY A 256 18.65 15.68 -6.24
N ILE A 257 19.54 15.73 -7.23
CA ILE A 257 19.58 14.74 -8.32
C ILE A 257 21.03 14.29 -8.49
N PHE A 258 21.26 12.97 -8.49
CA PHE A 258 22.53 12.40 -8.89
C PHE A 258 22.38 11.80 -10.28
N ASP A 259 22.93 12.48 -11.29
CA ASP A 259 22.91 12.01 -12.67
C ASP A 259 24.17 11.16 -12.95
N LEU A 260 23.95 9.90 -13.34
CA LEU A 260 25.05 8.97 -13.63
C LEU A 260 25.88 9.41 -14.85
N ASP A 261 25.37 10.27 -15.72
CA ASP A 261 26.08 10.72 -16.92
C ASP A 261 26.92 11.97 -16.69
N THR A 262 26.50 12.88 -15.81
CA THR A 262 27.20 14.14 -15.54
C THR A 262 27.93 14.17 -14.21
N ASP A 263 27.39 13.53 -13.17
CA ASP A 263 27.92 13.58 -11.81
C ASP A 263 28.85 12.39 -11.52
N SER A 264 28.87 11.40 -12.42
CA SER A 264 29.84 10.32 -12.38
C SER A 264 30.83 10.41 -13.53
N ASN A 265 32.09 10.70 -13.20
CA ASN A 265 33.21 10.75 -14.15
C ASN A 265 33.62 9.38 -14.72
N GLY A 266 32.84 8.32 -14.47
CA GLY A 266 33.09 6.98 -14.99
C GLY A 266 32.80 6.90 -16.49
N ARG A 267 33.71 6.30 -17.27
CA ARG A 267 33.51 6.11 -18.72
C ARG A 267 32.66 4.87 -18.98
N TRP A 268 32.80 3.84 -18.16
CA TRP A 268 32.08 2.57 -18.28
C TRP A 268 31.02 2.44 -17.17
N SER A 269 29.96 1.68 -17.42
CA SER A 269 28.82 1.57 -16.49
C SER A 269 29.21 1.15 -15.08
N VAL A 270 30.19 0.27 -14.94
CA VAL A 270 30.69 -0.20 -13.62
C VAL A 270 31.34 0.94 -12.83
N GLU A 271 32.02 1.88 -13.48
CA GLU A 271 32.61 3.05 -12.83
C GLU A 271 31.50 4.04 -12.41
N LYS A 272 30.49 4.20 -13.26
CA LYS A 272 29.32 5.05 -12.96
C LYS A 272 28.54 4.56 -11.75
N PHE A 273 28.30 3.25 -11.65
CA PHE A 273 27.62 2.66 -10.50
C PHE A 273 28.42 2.76 -9.20
N LYS A 274 29.75 2.74 -9.26
CA LYS A 274 30.59 3.00 -8.08
C LYS A 274 30.43 4.43 -7.57
N GLY A 275 30.30 5.40 -8.48
CA GLY A 275 29.98 6.78 -8.13
C GLY A 275 28.65 6.90 -7.38
N LEU A 276 27.60 6.22 -7.86
CA LEU A 276 26.31 6.18 -7.17
C LEU A 276 26.39 5.52 -5.78
N MET A 277 27.11 4.41 -5.64
CA MET A 277 27.27 3.73 -4.35
C MET A 277 27.99 4.62 -3.32
N PHE A 278 29.07 5.28 -3.73
CA PHE A 278 29.78 6.23 -2.87
C PHE A 278 28.89 7.41 -2.47
N GLN A 279 28.05 7.86 -3.40
CA GLN A 279 27.10 8.92 -3.10
C GLN A 279 26.09 8.48 -2.04
N ILE A 280 25.54 7.28 -2.13
CA ILE A 280 24.62 6.72 -1.13
C ILE A 280 25.30 6.63 0.25
N GLU A 281 26.57 6.18 0.32
CA GLU A 281 27.33 6.13 1.58
C GLU A 281 27.53 7.53 2.18
N ARG A 282 27.77 8.54 1.34
CA ARG A 282 27.93 9.92 1.81
C ARG A 282 26.64 10.46 2.42
N GLU A 283 25.50 10.26 1.77
CA GLU A 283 24.20 10.67 2.32
C GLU A 283 23.87 9.90 3.60
N ALA A 284 24.21 8.61 3.67
CA ALA A 284 24.03 7.82 4.90
C ALA A 284 24.86 8.36 6.07
N ASN A 285 26.08 8.85 5.80
CA ASN A 285 26.93 9.48 6.81
C ASN A 285 26.44 10.88 7.21
N GLU A 286 25.75 11.61 6.33
CA GLU A 286 25.18 12.93 6.65
C GLU A 286 23.92 12.82 7.54
N ILE A 287 23.19 11.71 7.44
CA ILE A 287 22.04 11.41 8.30
C ILE A 287 22.48 11.05 9.74
N ALA A 288 23.69 10.51 9.91
CA ALA A 288 24.23 10.04 11.19
C ALA A 288 24.75 11.19 12.05
#